data_AF-A0A0S4JEA8-F1
#
_entry.id   AF-A0A0S4JEA8-F1
#
_cell.length_a   1.000
_cell.length_b   1.000
_cell.length_c   1.000
_cell.angle_alpha   90.00
_cell.angle_beta   90.00
_cell.angle_gamma   90.00
#
_symmetry.space_group_name_H-M   'P 1'
#
loop_
_entity.id
_entity.type
_entity.pdbx_description
1 polymer ?
#
loop_
_entity_poly.entity_id
_entity_poly.type
_entity_poly.pdbx_seq_one_letter_code
_entity_poly.pdbx_strand_id
1 'polypeptide(L)'
;MEWSELQPEDRRTLKALLNLDDNGHKLPTVETSPEQSTEVTAGVAVPTTVTLSELKAGIADQVSLVYQHWTAVRRLSLHHKRKPHLQSCRVTSIRHIMDGIVFKDFMVVYAEVEVVIGFRTTTRPAAAEKKRSREENDNDESADVVAVNAAAAESTPTTAARDLETLVFHTMHFVHRTTPNVGYEVQSVIVPNAPLDLQCVAGNIIQFALLTWMRLQYGTPPNAGESWDTSKLRLPQSGDVVILGMGGNVMANCLVHLLPHTVPIHVVEIEPSVVAVCSIEGQLPSTPNFHVHVCDVVVALKELKDASCALIILDCFDPLVGEMESGHSLLTFSKSKLLAPAAENASSGGLLMVNLHRRPTQSNLQVFFDVFGEHRVEAIDLPGAKQCFVACSLDPIPTLTPKPYNLFGAAAATYLKSLTPSPFECPVPVGVKGGQSVVSKNTDHVGWKPFRAWAGEDDVSHKGRPTKH
;
A
#
# COMPACT_ATOMS: atom_id res chain seq x y z
N MET A 1 5.14 4.99 -26.58
CA MET A 1 6.07 4.27 -27.47
C MET A 1 5.36 3.03 -27.98
N GLU A 2 5.12 2.93 -29.28
CA GLU A 2 4.59 1.70 -29.86
C GLU A 2 5.68 0.62 -29.92
N TRP A 3 5.33 -0.67 -29.89
CA TRP A 3 6.30 -1.78 -30.01
C TRP A 3 7.20 -1.65 -31.25
N SER A 4 6.67 -1.05 -32.32
CA SER A 4 7.38 -0.73 -33.56
C SER A 4 8.53 0.29 -33.36
N GLU A 5 8.42 1.16 -32.37
CA GLU A 5 9.34 2.27 -32.07
C GLU A 5 10.51 1.87 -31.16
N LEU A 6 10.43 0.69 -30.51
CA LEU A 6 11.55 0.14 -29.74
C LEU A 6 12.74 -0.21 -30.67
N GLN A 7 13.97 0.02 -30.21
CA GLN A 7 15.15 -0.39 -30.96
C GLN A 7 15.14 -1.92 -31.16
N PRO A 8 15.67 -2.44 -32.29
CA PRO A 8 15.66 -3.88 -32.56
C PRO A 8 16.36 -4.73 -31.50
N GLU A 9 17.39 -4.21 -30.83
CA GLU A 9 17.99 -4.86 -29.65
C GLU A 9 17.03 -4.94 -28.46
N ASP A 10 16.35 -3.85 -28.12
CA ASP A 10 15.41 -3.80 -26.98
C ASP A 10 14.25 -4.75 -27.21
N ARG A 11 13.72 -4.82 -28.43
CA ARG A 11 12.69 -5.81 -28.82
C ARG A 11 13.16 -7.25 -28.69
N ARG A 12 14.41 -7.54 -29.06
CA ARG A 12 14.96 -8.90 -28.91
C ARG A 12 15.14 -9.27 -27.45
N THR A 13 15.70 -8.35 -26.65
CA THR A 13 15.82 -8.51 -25.20
C THR A 13 14.46 -8.75 -24.58
N LEU A 14 13.45 -7.98 -24.99
CA LEU A 14 12.09 -8.14 -24.51
C LEU A 14 11.42 -9.45 -24.89
N LYS A 15 11.56 -9.87 -26.15
CA LYS A 15 11.07 -11.17 -26.60
C LYS A 15 11.71 -12.31 -25.81
N ALA A 16 13.02 -12.23 -25.56
CA ALA A 16 13.72 -13.21 -24.75
C ALA A 16 13.25 -13.20 -23.29
N LEU A 17 13.13 -12.01 -22.67
CA LEU A 17 12.72 -11.86 -21.27
C LEU A 17 11.28 -12.30 -21.02
N LEU A 18 10.36 -11.98 -21.93
CA LEU A 18 8.94 -12.27 -21.80
C LEU A 18 8.53 -13.59 -22.45
N ASN A 19 9.50 -14.35 -22.97
CA ASN A 19 9.30 -15.59 -23.74
C ASN A 19 8.26 -15.42 -24.87
N LEU A 20 8.45 -14.39 -25.69
CA LEU A 20 7.56 -14.07 -26.82
C LEU A 20 8.18 -14.51 -28.14
N ASP A 21 7.32 -14.94 -29.07
CA ASP A 21 7.70 -15.24 -30.45
C ASP A 21 7.95 -13.95 -31.27
N ASP A 22 8.24 -14.12 -32.56
CA ASP A 22 8.55 -12.98 -33.41
C ASP A 22 7.40 -12.00 -33.63
N ASN A 23 6.17 -12.46 -33.39
CA ASN A 23 4.94 -11.70 -33.49
C ASN A 23 4.48 -11.15 -32.12
N GLY A 24 5.23 -11.38 -31.05
CA GLY A 24 4.89 -10.93 -29.70
C GLY A 24 3.92 -11.86 -28.96
N HIS A 25 3.69 -13.08 -29.44
CA HIS A 25 2.86 -14.07 -28.76
C HIS A 25 3.67 -14.86 -27.73
N LYS A 26 3.09 -15.11 -26.56
CA LYS A 26 3.74 -15.91 -25.50
C LYS A 26 3.96 -17.33 -25.99
N LEU A 27 5.21 -17.77 -26.03
CA LEU A 27 5.58 -19.13 -26.36
C LEU A 27 5.18 -20.06 -25.20
N PRO A 28 4.73 -21.31 -25.50
CA PRO A 28 4.42 -22.29 -24.46
C PRO A 28 5.68 -22.55 -23.62
N THR A 29 5.53 -22.49 -22.30
CA THR A 29 6.61 -22.75 -21.36
C THR A 29 7.03 -24.21 -21.49
N VAL A 30 8.19 -24.46 -22.08
CA VAL A 30 8.80 -25.79 -22.05
C VAL A 30 9.34 -25.97 -20.64
N GLU A 31 8.81 -26.93 -19.88
CA GLU A 31 9.37 -27.30 -18.57
C GLU A 31 10.80 -27.83 -18.76
N THR A 32 11.78 -26.93 -18.67
CA THR A 32 13.19 -27.30 -18.64
C THR A 32 13.59 -27.63 -17.21
N SER A 33 14.22 -28.79 -17.03
CA SER A 33 14.82 -29.26 -15.77
C SER A 33 15.71 -28.16 -15.14
N PRO A 34 15.76 -28.00 -13.80
CA PRO A 34 16.37 -26.84 -13.12
C PRO A 34 17.90 -26.67 -13.24
N GLU A 35 18.59 -27.47 -14.05
CA GLU A 35 20.06 -27.57 -14.01
C GLU A 35 20.81 -26.95 -15.20
N GLN A 36 20.14 -26.21 -16.10
CA GLN A 36 20.83 -25.54 -17.21
C GLN A 36 20.37 -24.10 -17.38
N SER A 37 20.97 -23.20 -16.58
CA SER A 37 20.96 -21.77 -16.87
C SER A 37 21.89 -21.51 -18.07
N THR A 38 21.31 -21.37 -19.27
CA THR A 38 22.02 -20.88 -20.45
C THR A 38 22.39 -19.41 -20.26
N GLU A 39 23.68 -19.09 -20.41
CA GLU A 39 24.20 -17.73 -20.54
C GLU A 39 23.47 -17.00 -21.67
N VAL A 40 22.60 -16.06 -21.30
CA VAL A 40 22.08 -15.05 -22.22
C VAL A 40 23.22 -14.10 -22.51
N THR A 41 23.59 -13.96 -23.78
CA THR A 41 24.62 -13.03 -24.26
C THR A 41 24.38 -11.63 -23.73
N ALA A 42 25.28 -11.17 -22.86
CA ALA A 42 25.28 -9.84 -22.28
C ALA A 42 25.38 -8.78 -23.40
N GLY A 43 24.32 -7.99 -23.57
CA GLY A 43 24.45 -6.67 -24.17
C GLY A 43 25.50 -5.87 -23.40
N VAL A 44 26.18 -4.92 -24.07
CA VAL A 44 27.23 -4.10 -23.47
C VAL A 44 26.70 -3.44 -22.20
N ALA A 45 27.04 -4.00 -21.04
CA ALA A 45 26.56 -3.53 -19.76
C ALA A 45 27.11 -2.11 -19.53
N VAL A 46 26.21 -1.14 -19.40
CA VAL A 46 26.59 0.19 -18.95
C VAL A 46 27.11 0.02 -17.51
N PRO A 47 28.34 0.46 -17.19
CA PRO A 47 28.91 0.26 -15.86
C PRO A 47 28.01 0.90 -14.80
N THR A 48 27.53 0.11 -13.85
CA THR A 48 26.85 0.61 -12.66
C THR A 48 27.90 1.03 -11.64
N THR A 49 27.78 2.23 -11.08
CA THR A 49 28.71 2.70 -10.04
C THR A 49 28.24 2.27 -8.64
N VAL A 50 26.99 1.80 -8.51
CA VAL A 50 26.40 1.36 -7.24
C VAL A 50 26.82 -0.09 -6.94
N THR A 51 27.52 -0.27 -5.84
CA THR A 51 27.89 -1.59 -5.33
C THR A 51 26.70 -2.32 -4.71
N LEU A 52 26.77 -3.65 -4.62
CA LEU A 52 25.73 -4.45 -3.96
C LEU A 52 25.51 -4.04 -2.49
N SER A 53 26.57 -3.63 -1.79
CA SER A 53 26.49 -3.18 -0.40
C SER A 53 25.73 -1.86 -0.27
N GLU A 54 26.01 -0.90 -1.16
CA GLU A 54 25.28 0.38 -1.21
C GLU A 54 23.81 0.16 -1.57
N LEU A 55 23.54 -0.75 -2.52
CA LEU A 55 22.17 -1.09 -2.90
C LEU A 55 21.38 -1.66 -1.71
N LYS A 56 21.95 -2.61 -0.98
CA LYS A 56 21.33 -3.18 0.22
C LYS A 56 21.10 -2.14 1.31
N ALA A 57 22.06 -1.24 1.53
CA ALA A 57 21.95 -0.18 2.53
C ALA A 57 20.82 0.81 2.17
N GLY A 58 20.80 1.30 0.92
CA GLY A 58 19.77 2.24 0.46
C GLY A 58 18.36 1.65 0.51
N ILE A 59 18.20 0.37 0.15
CA ILE A 59 16.91 -0.34 0.28
C ILE A 59 16.50 -0.46 1.76
N ALA A 60 17.43 -0.88 2.63
CA ALA A 60 17.15 -1.03 4.06
C ALA A 60 16.73 0.31 4.69
N ASP A 61 17.37 1.40 4.32
CA ASP A 61 17.06 2.75 4.78
C ASP A 61 15.64 3.16 4.35
N GLN A 62 15.28 2.96 3.08
CA GLN A 62 13.93 3.28 2.60
C GLN A 62 12.85 2.43 3.24
N VAL A 63 13.08 1.12 3.40
CA VAL A 63 12.15 0.25 4.15
C VAL A 63 11.98 0.77 5.58
N SER A 64 13.08 1.18 6.24
CA SER A 64 13.05 1.70 7.60
C SER A 64 12.26 3.01 7.73
N LEU A 65 12.13 3.79 6.65
CA LEU A 65 11.30 5.00 6.62
C LEU A 65 9.80 4.68 6.52
N VAL A 66 9.43 3.62 5.79
CA VAL A 66 8.02 3.36 5.43
C VAL A 66 7.36 2.19 6.13
N TYR A 67 8.10 1.30 6.81
CA TYR A 67 7.57 0.05 7.40
C TYR A 67 6.37 0.26 8.33
N GLN A 68 6.32 1.39 9.05
CA GLN A 68 5.25 1.70 9.99
C GLN A 68 3.87 1.84 9.32
N HIS A 69 3.84 2.06 8.00
CA HIS A 69 2.62 2.17 7.22
C HIS A 69 2.12 0.82 6.70
N TRP A 70 2.90 -0.25 6.85
CA TRP A 70 2.56 -1.58 6.33
C TRP A 70 1.50 -2.26 7.19
N THR A 71 0.53 -2.89 6.53
CA THR A 71 -0.61 -3.57 7.15
C THR A 71 -0.15 -4.61 8.18
N ALA A 72 0.88 -5.40 7.86
CA ALA A 72 1.43 -6.40 8.78
C ALA A 72 1.93 -5.78 10.09
N VAL A 73 2.69 -4.69 10.02
CA VAL A 73 3.21 -3.98 11.20
C VAL A 73 2.08 -3.33 12.01
N ARG A 74 1.06 -2.78 11.33
CA ARG A 74 -0.15 -2.23 12.00
C ARG A 74 -0.95 -3.32 12.71
N ARG A 75 -1.09 -4.51 12.11
CA ARG A 75 -1.76 -5.67 12.75
C ARG A 75 -1.02 -6.09 14.03
N LEU A 76 0.31 -6.16 14.00
CA LEU A 76 1.09 -6.42 15.21
C LEU A 76 0.87 -5.34 16.27
N SER A 77 0.86 -4.06 15.90
CA SER A 77 0.56 -2.96 16.85
C SER A 77 -0.80 -3.16 17.55
N LEU A 78 -1.83 -3.55 16.80
CA LEU A 78 -3.16 -3.84 17.33
C LEU A 78 -3.16 -5.08 18.22
N HIS A 79 -2.46 -6.14 17.81
CA HIS A 79 -2.36 -7.39 18.56
C HIS A 79 -1.69 -7.18 19.92
N HIS A 80 -0.51 -6.54 19.94
CA HIS A 80 0.23 -6.27 21.18
C HIS A 80 -0.31 -5.07 21.96
N LYS A 81 -1.26 -4.30 21.40
CA LYS A 81 -1.77 -3.03 21.96
C LYS A 81 -0.64 -2.07 22.34
N ARG A 82 0.43 -2.06 21.55
CA ARG A 82 1.67 -1.30 21.79
C ARG A 82 2.16 -0.68 20.48
N LYS A 83 2.94 0.39 20.59
CA LYS A 83 3.60 1.01 19.43
C LYS A 83 4.76 0.10 18.98
N PRO A 84 4.74 -0.43 17.74
CA PRO A 84 5.86 -1.18 17.20
C PRO A 84 7.05 -0.23 17.03
N HIS A 85 8.26 -0.77 17.14
CA HIS A 85 9.46 -0.07 16.74
C HIS A 85 10.38 -1.04 16.01
N LEU A 86 10.98 -0.54 14.94
CA LEU A 86 11.99 -1.27 14.18
C LEU A 86 13.21 -1.55 15.08
N GLN A 87 13.54 -2.82 15.24
CA GLN A 87 14.76 -3.28 15.90
C GLN A 87 15.88 -3.43 14.88
N SER A 88 15.59 -4.05 13.74
CA SER A 88 16.51 -4.16 12.62
C SER A 88 15.76 -4.29 11.30
N CYS A 89 16.37 -3.77 10.23
CA CYS A 89 15.97 -3.97 8.85
C CYS A 89 17.18 -4.51 8.09
N ARG A 90 17.03 -5.63 7.40
CA ARG A 90 18.12 -6.28 6.68
C ARG A 90 17.65 -6.74 5.31
N VAL A 91 18.36 -6.34 4.27
CA VAL A 91 18.20 -6.92 2.93
C VAL A 91 18.95 -8.25 2.89
N THR A 92 18.21 -9.35 3.03
CA THR A 92 18.76 -10.71 3.08
C THR A 92 19.34 -11.07 1.72
N SER A 93 18.59 -10.84 0.64
CA SER A 93 19.02 -11.09 -0.74
C SER A 93 18.55 -9.99 -1.71
N ILE A 94 19.38 -9.71 -2.71
CA ILE A 94 18.92 -9.04 -3.94
C ILE A 94 18.68 -10.16 -4.92
N ARG A 95 17.41 -10.38 -5.28
CA ARG A 95 17.01 -11.53 -6.11
C ARG A 95 17.18 -11.21 -7.59
N HIS A 96 16.80 -10.00 -7.98
CA HIS A 96 16.93 -9.52 -9.36
C HIS A 96 17.38 -8.07 -9.41
N ILE A 97 18.25 -7.79 -10.37
CA ILE A 97 18.62 -6.45 -10.83
C ILE A 97 18.41 -6.47 -12.34
N MET A 98 17.51 -5.64 -12.83
CA MET A 98 17.26 -5.49 -14.27
C MET A 98 17.49 -4.04 -14.66
N ASP A 99 18.14 -3.87 -15.80
CA ASP A 99 18.38 -2.58 -16.40
C ASP A 99 17.06 -1.96 -16.90
N GLY A 100 16.80 -0.69 -16.61
CA GLY A 100 15.66 0.02 -17.18
C GLY A 100 15.82 0.14 -18.70
N ILE A 101 14.79 -0.25 -19.45
CA ILE A 101 14.75 -0.15 -20.91
C ILE A 101 14.20 1.22 -21.32
N VAL A 102 13.10 1.64 -20.70
CA VAL A 102 12.51 2.97 -20.91
C VAL A 102 13.23 3.99 -20.05
N PHE A 103 13.37 3.70 -18.75
CA PHE A 103 14.10 4.56 -17.82
C PHE A 103 15.57 4.16 -17.76
N LYS A 104 16.33 4.52 -18.80
CA LYS A 104 17.71 4.04 -19.02
C LYS A 104 18.68 4.34 -17.88
N ASP A 105 18.46 5.43 -17.14
CA ASP A 105 19.28 5.83 -15.99
C ASP A 105 18.96 5.05 -14.71
N PHE A 106 17.94 4.20 -14.74
CA PHE A 106 17.44 3.44 -13.60
C PHE A 106 17.62 1.93 -13.80
N MET A 107 17.56 1.22 -12.67
CA MET A 107 17.50 -0.24 -12.58
C MET A 107 16.26 -0.62 -11.76
N VAL A 108 15.59 -1.69 -12.17
CA VAL A 108 14.56 -2.33 -11.36
C VAL A 108 15.24 -3.34 -10.44
N VAL A 109 15.08 -3.15 -9.14
CA VAL A 109 15.68 -4.02 -8.12
C VAL A 109 14.59 -4.71 -7.32
N TYR A 110 14.66 -6.04 -7.29
CA TYR A 110 13.80 -6.89 -6.46
C TYR A 110 14.61 -7.49 -5.33
N ALA A 111 14.18 -7.24 -4.10
CA ALA A 111 14.91 -7.60 -2.89
C ALA A 111 14.02 -8.37 -1.92
N GLU A 112 14.63 -9.30 -1.18
CA GLU A 112 14.03 -9.87 0.02
C GLU A 112 14.54 -9.10 1.24
N VAL A 113 13.61 -8.68 2.09
CA VAL A 113 13.87 -7.82 3.24
C VAL A 113 13.27 -8.45 4.49
N GLU A 114 14.11 -8.63 5.49
CA GLU A 114 13.74 -9.04 6.83
C GLU A 114 13.65 -7.82 7.75
N VAL A 115 12.53 -7.70 8.44
CA VAL A 115 12.22 -6.62 9.38
C VAL A 115 11.91 -7.23 10.73
N VAL A 116 12.71 -6.86 11.75
CA VAL A 116 12.47 -7.28 13.14
C VAL A 116 11.81 -6.13 13.88
N ILE A 117 10.62 -6.39 14.42
CA ILE A 117 9.80 -5.44 15.16
C ILE A 117 9.84 -5.81 16.64
N GLY A 118 10.16 -4.83 17.48
CA GLY A 118 10.00 -4.95 18.93
C GLY A 118 8.80 -4.17 19.46
N PHE A 119 8.40 -4.49 20.68
CA PHE A 119 7.41 -3.72 21.43
C PHE A 119 8.03 -3.21 22.73
N ARG A 120 8.16 -1.89 22.88
CA ARG A 120 8.68 -1.33 24.14
C ARG A 120 7.69 -1.66 25.25
N THR A 121 8.16 -2.34 26.29
CA THR A 121 7.43 -2.37 27.55
C THR A 121 7.40 -0.93 28.05
N THR A 122 6.21 -0.39 28.23
CA THR A 122 6.05 0.86 28.99
C THR A 122 6.35 0.51 30.44
N THR A 123 7.61 0.28 30.78
CA THR A 123 8.06 0.38 32.17
C THR A 123 7.86 1.83 32.53
N ARG A 124 6.70 2.10 33.12
CA ARG A 124 6.40 3.37 33.77
C ARG A 124 7.62 3.64 34.65
N PRO A 125 8.41 4.71 34.41
CA PRO A 125 9.63 4.93 35.16
C PRO A 125 9.25 4.96 36.64
N ALA A 126 9.79 4.02 37.42
CA ALA A 126 9.46 3.84 38.84
C ALA A 126 9.64 5.12 39.68
N ALA A 127 10.38 6.10 39.14
CA ALA A 127 10.52 7.44 39.69
C ALA A 127 9.20 8.24 39.81
N ALA A 128 8.16 7.93 39.02
CA ALA A 128 6.87 8.61 39.11
C ALA A 128 5.97 8.09 40.24
N GLU A 129 6.23 6.90 40.77
CA GLU A 129 5.45 6.31 41.87
C GLU A 129 5.97 6.79 43.23
N LYS A 130 7.28 7.08 43.34
CA LYS A 130 7.92 7.58 44.57
C LYS A 130 7.58 9.04 44.91
N LYS A 131 6.98 9.80 43.98
CA LYS A 131 6.54 11.19 44.23
C LYS A 131 5.09 11.27 44.72
N ARG A 132 4.28 10.22 44.56
CA ARG A 132 2.92 10.16 45.12
C ARG A 132 2.86 9.67 46.56
N SER A 133 3.90 9.00 47.06
CA SER A 133 3.98 8.54 48.45
C SER A 133 4.70 9.52 49.39
N ARG A 134 5.13 10.69 48.90
CA ARG A 134 5.88 11.68 49.72
C ARG A 134 5.09 12.95 50.05
N GLU A 135 3.88 13.11 49.53
CA GLU A 135 2.99 14.23 49.90
C GLU A 135 1.95 13.85 50.97
N GLU A 136 1.98 12.62 51.50
CA GLU A 136 1.03 12.16 52.53
C GLU A 136 1.62 11.95 53.94
N ASN A 137 2.91 12.22 54.18
CA ASN A 137 3.55 12.01 55.49
C ASN A 137 4.59 13.10 55.85
N ASP A 138 4.19 14.37 55.84
CA ASP A 138 4.90 15.42 56.57
C ASP A 138 4.19 15.64 57.92
N ASN A 139 4.56 14.83 58.91
CA ASN A 139 4.47 15.09 60.34
C ASN A 139 5.16 13.92 61.08
N ASP A 140 6.48 13.97 61.24
CA ASP A 140 7.10 13.83 62.57
C ASP A 140 8.63 14.03 62.50
N GLU A 141 9.16 14.77 63.46
CA GLU A 141 10.58 14.98 63.68
C GLU A 141 11.20 13.76 64.37
N SER A 142 12.39 13.32 63.92
CA SER A 142 13.57 13.11 64.80
C SER A 142 14.70 12.28 64.15
N ALA A 143 15.90 12.85 64.30
CA ALA A 143 17.25 12.32 64.50
C ALA A 143 17.69 10.91 64.03
N ASP A 144 18.88 10.95 63.43
CA ASP A 144 20.08 10.12 63.65
C ASP A 144 20.30 8.74 62.99
N VAL A 145 21.36 8.73 62.17
CA VAL A 145 22.52 7.81 62.14
C VAL A 145 22.26 6.34 61.73
N VAL A 146 22.87 5.93 60.61
CA VAL A 146 23.96 4.91 60.50
C VAL A 146 24.08 4.49 59.03
N ALA A 147 25.29 4.67 58.49
CA ALA A 147 25.74 4.08 57.24
C ALA A 147 25.88 2.55 57.35
N VAL A 148 25.23 1.79 56.47
CA VAL A 148 25.55 0.35 56.27
C VAL A 148 25.47 -0.02 54.80
N ASN A 149 26.65 -0.38 54.29
CA ASN A 149 26.98 -1.34 53.23
C ASN A 149 26.22 -1.35 51.90
N ALA A 150 26.96 -0.90 50.89
CA ALA A 150 26.91 -1.39 49.53
C ALA A 150 27.05 -2.93 49.51
N ALA A 151 25.95 -3.63 49.28
CA ALA A 151 25.95 -4.99 48.77
C ALA A 151 25.62 -4.92 47.28
N ALA A 152 26.59 -5.33 46.46
CA ALA A 152 26.41 -5.63 45.05
C ALA A 152 25.34 -6.72 44.91
N ALA A 153 24.09 -6.32 44.71
CA ALA A 153 23.08 -7.20 44.18
C ALA A 153 23.42 -7.39 42.70
N GLU A 154 24.05 -8.51 42.38
CA GLU A 154 24.07 -9.07 41.03
C GLU A 154 22.62 -9.15 40.55
N SER A 155 22.17 -8.12 39.83
CA SER A 155 20.93 -8.17 39.08
C SER A 155 21.17 -9.18 37.98
N THR A 156 20.83 -10.43 38.26
CA THR A 156 20.65 -11.46 37.25
C THR A 156 19.76 -10.82 36.19
N PRO A 157 20.23 -10.63 34.95
CA PRO A 157 19.38 -10.13 33.89
C PRO A 157 18.34 -11.23 33.68
N THR A 158 17.19 -11.10 34.33
CA THR A 158 16.00 -11.83 33.94
C THR A 158 15.79 -11.42 32.50
N THR A 159 16.15 -12.35 31.60
CA THR A 159 15.97 -12.27 30.16
C THR A 159 14.47 -12.19 29.94
N ALA A 160 13.91 -10.99 30.14
CA ALA A 160 12.57 -10.66 29.72
C ALA A 160 12.58 -10.95 28.23
N ALA A 161 11.96 -12.08 27.86
CA ALA A 161 11.80 -12.49 26.49
C ALA A 161 11.24 -11.26 25.78
N ARG A 162 12.07 -10.62 24.95
CA ARG A 162 11.64 -9.44 24.23
C ARG A 162 10.61 -9.96 23.23
N ASP A 163 9.40 -9.41 23.29
CA ASP A 163 8.37 -9.62 22.27
C ASP A 163 8.94 -9.08 20.95
N LEU A 164 9.65 -9.93 20.20
CA LEU A 164 10.26 -9.65 18.93
C LEU A 164 9.53 -10.46 17.86
N GLU A 165 9.06 -9.77 16.84
CA GLU A 165 8.37 -10.34 15.69
C GLU A 165 9.25 -10.14 14.45
N THR A 166 9.48 -11.20 13.68
CA THR A 166 10.26 -11.12 12.44
C THR A 166 9.30 -11.26 11.26
N LEU A 167 9.37 -10.29 10.35
CA LEU A 167 8.56 -10.24 9.14
C LEU A 167 9.49 -10.28 7.92
N VAL A 168 9.13 -11.08 6.92
CA VAL A 168 9.85 -11.17 5.66
C VAL A 168 8.96 -10.66 4.53
N PHE A 169 9.50 -9.78 3.72
CA PHE A 169 8.83 -9.18 2.58
C PHE A 169 9.72 -9.28 1.34
N HIS A 170 9.11 -9.23 0.16
CA HIS A 170 9.82 -8.79 -1.02
C HIS A 170 9.48 -7.34 -1.33
N THR A 171 10.45 -6.60 -1.84
CA THR A 171 10.27 -5.19 -2.21
C THR A 171 10.80 -4.94 -3.62
N MET A 172 10.16 -4.02 -4.33
CA MET A 172 10.59 -3.56 -5.64
C MET A 172 10.95 -2.08 -5.61
N HIS A 173 12.05 -1.72 -6.26
CA HIS A 173 12.64 -0.38 -6.26
C HIS A 173 13.13 0.03 -7.66
N PHE A 174 13.16 1.34 -7.93
CA PHE A 174 13.68 1.94 -9.16
C PHE A 174 14.97 2.69 -8.88
N VAL A 175 16.13 2.03 -8.86
CA VAL A 175 17.38 2.63 -8.36
C VAL A 175 18.16 3.32 -9.47
N HIS A 176 18.56 4.58 -9.26
CA HIS A 176 19.37 5.32 -10.23
C HIS A 176 20.79 4.73 -10.33
N ARG A 177 21.30 4.52 -11.55
CA ARG A 177 22.56 3.82 -11.83
C ARG A 177 23.82 4.52 -11.33
N THR A 178 23.86 5.84 -11.48
CA THR A 178 25.06 6.66 -11.23
C THR A 178 24.93 7.60 -10.03
N THR A 179 23.72 7.82 -9.53
CA THR A 179 23.44 8.79 -8.47
C THR A 179 23.10 8.03 -7.19
N PRO A 180 24.10 7.79 -6.30
CA PRO A 180 23.84 7.10 -5.04
C PRO A 180 22.79 7.86 -4.23
N ASN A 181 21.92 7.11 -3.54
CA ASN A 181 20.76 7.60 -2.76
C ASN A 181 19.54 8.10 -3.55
N VAL A 182 19.50 7.96 -4.88
CA VAL A 182 18.30 8.26 -5.68
C VAL A 182 17.64 6.97 -6.15
N GLY A 183 16.30 6.90 -6.07
CA GLY A 183 15.55 5.78 -6.64
C GLY A 183 15.31 4.59 -5.70
N TYR A 184 15.54 4.77 -4.41
CA TYR A 184 15.31 3.68 -3.46
C TYR A 184 13.84 3.61 -3.00
N GLU A 185 12.97 4.49 -3.50
CA GLU A 185 11.55 4.51 -3.16
C GLU A 185 10.92 3.14 -3.36
N VAL A 186 10.24 2.67 -2.32
CA VAL A 186 9.53 1.39 -2.34
C VAL A 186 8.32 1.51 -3.26
N GLN A 187 8.41 0.89 -4.43
CA GLN A 187 7.32 0.86 -5.42
C GLN A 187 6.26 -0.17 -5.01
N SER A 188 6.69 -1.29 -4.43
CA SER A 188 5.78 -2.33 -3.99
C SER A 188 6.39 -3.14 -2.86
N VAL A 189 5.50 -3.67 -2.02
CA VAL A 189 5.83 -4.58 -0.91
C VAL A 189 4.94 -5.80 -1.05
N ILE A 190 5.57 -6.94 -1.25
CA ILE A 190 4.93 -8.22 -1.51
C ILE A 190 5.11 -9.09 -0.27
N VAL A 191 4.02 -9.71 0.19
CA VAL A 191 4.10 -10.79 1.18
C VAL A 191 4.03 -12.11 0.43
N PRO A 192 5.09 -12.93 0.44
CA PRO A 192 5.09 -14.22 -0.25
C PRO A 192 3.89 -15.07 0.18
N ASN A 193 3.19 -15.66 -0.79
CA ASN A 193 2.04 -16.55 -0.57
C ASN A 193 0.81 -15.92 0.12
N ALA A 194 0.76 -14.60 0.25
CA ALA A 194 -0.38 -13.88 0.83
C ALA A 194 -0.85 -12.74 -0.10
N PRO A 195 -1.42 -13.06 -1.28
CA PRO A 195 -1.78 -12.07 -2.29
C PRO A 195 -2.88 -11.08 -1.83
N LEU A 196 -3.66 -11.45 -0.81
CA LEU A 196 -4.66 -10.58 -0.18
C LEU A 196 -4.06 -9.66 0.90
N ASP A 197 -2.83 -9.93 1.36
CA ASP A 197 -2.14 -9.12 2.35
C ASP A 197 -1.40 -7.96 1.68
N LEU A 198 -2.18 -7.06 1.10
CA LEU A 198 -1.72 -5.83 0.49
C LEU A 198 -0.95 -4.97 1.52
N GLN A 199 0.33 -4.75 1.23
CA GLN A 199 1.20 -3.86 2.00
C GLN A 199 1.35 -2.51 1.28
N CYS A 200 1.79 -1.50 2.04
CA CYS A 200 1.99 -0.14 1.54
C CYS A 200 0.70 0.50 0.95
N VAL A 201 0.85 1.32 -0.09
CA VAL A 201 -0.20 2.16 -0.69
C VAL A 201 -1.37 1.33 -1.24
N ALA A 202 -1.06 0.21 -1.92
CA ALA A 202 -2.01 -0.66 -2.61
C ALA A 202 -3.23 -1.04 -1.74
N GLY A 203 -3.01 -1.46 -0.49
CA GLY A 203 -4.09 -1.87 0.41
C GLY A 203 -5.08 -0.73 0.69
N ASN A 204 -4.57 0.48 0.85
CA ASN A 204 -5.41 1.65 1.11
C ASN A 204 -6.17 2.10 -0.16
N ILE A 205 -5.56 1.99 -1.35
CA ILE A 205 -6.24 2.27 -2.63
C ILE A 205 -7.43 1.35 -2.81
N ILE A 206 -7.22 0.03 -2.73
CA ILE A 206 -8.30 -0.95 -2.92
C ILE A 206 -9.39 -0.75 -1.86
N GLN A 207 -9.01 -0.55 -0.60
CA GLN A 207 -9.98 -0.27 0.46
C GLN A 207 -10.81 0.99 0.17
N PHE A 208 -10.17 2.08 -0.26
CA PHE A 208 -10.88 3.31 -0.57
C PHE A 208 -11.77 3.18 -1.82
N ALA A 209 -11.33 2.43 -2.84
CA ALA A 209 -12.13 2.11 -4.01
C ALA A 209 -13.43 1.41 -3.60
N LEU A 210 -13.34 0.38 -2.76
CA LEU A 210 -14.50 -0.37 -2.28
C LEU A 210 -15.47 0.48 -1.46
N LEU A 211 -14.94 1.32 -0.57
CA LEU A 211 -15.76 2.24 0.23
C LEU A 211 -16.48 3.27 -0.65
N THR A 212 -15.80 3.81 -1.66
CA THR A 212 -16.41 4.74 -2.61
C THR A 212 -17.47 4.06 -3.46
N TRP A 213 -17.17 2.87 -3.96
CA TRP A 213 -18.10 2.07 -4.73
C TRP A 213 -19.41 1.80 -3.98
N MET A 214 -19.32 1.35 -2.73
CA MET A 214 -20.51 1.17 -1.89
C MET A 214 -21.29 2.47 -1.67
N ARG A 215 -20.61 3.63 -1.56
CA ARG A 215 -21.33 4.91 -1.42
C ARG A 215 -22.10 5.28 -2.68
N LEU A 216 -21.53 5.01 -3.85
CA LEU A 216 -22.23 5.21 -5.11
C LEU A 216 -23.47 4.31 -5.21
N GLN A 217 -23.42 3.09 -4.68
CA GLN A 217 -24.53 2.14 -4.75
C GLN A 217 -25.61 2.36 -3.67
N TYR A 218 -25.21 2.71 -2.46
CA TYR A 218 -26.08 2.71 -1.29
C TYR A 218 -26.27 4.09 -0.65
N GLY A 219 -25.62 5.12 -1.19
CA GLY A 219 -25.68 6.49 -0.69
C GLY A 219 -24.71 6.78 0.45
N THR A 220 -25.02 7.81 1.24
CA THR A 220 -24.19 8.20 2.39
C THR A 220 -24.11 7.07 3.41
N PRO A 221 -22.97 6.90 4.09
CA PRO A 221 -22.92 5.97 5.19
C PRO A 221 -23.99 6.30 6.24
N PRO A 222 -24.70 5.30 6.79
CA PRO A 222 -25.53 5.49 7.95
C PRO A 222 -24.75 6.16 9.07
N ASN A 223 -25.49 6.90 9.90
CA ASN A 223 -24.92 7.57 11.06
C ASN A 223 -24.21 6.57 11.99
N ALA A 224 -23.29 7.09 12.80
CA ALA A 224 -22.54 6.32 13.79
C ALA A 224 -23.49 5.47 14.68
N GLY A 225 -23.62 4.18 14.35
CA GLY A 225 -24.53 3.25 15.02
C GLY A 225 -25.17 2.23 14.08
N GLU A 226 -25.38 2.58 12.81
CA GLU A 226 -25.88 1.66 11.78
C GLU A 226 -24.70 1.06 11.00
N SER A 227 -24.61 -0.27 10.99
CA SER A 227 -23.57 -0.98 10.25
C SER A 227 -23.90 -1.02 8.77
N TRP A 228 -22.93 -0.70 7.92
CA TRP A 228 -22.98 -1.13 6.53
C TRP A 228 -23.11 -2.64 6.50
N ASP A 229 -24.13 -3.14 5.80
CA ASP A 229 -24.21 -4.55 5.51
C ASP A 229 -23.11 -4.88 4.49
N THR A 230 -21.92 -5.20 4.99
CA THR A 230 -20.76 -5.54 4.16
C THR A 230 -20.99 -6.74 3.26
N SER A 231 -22.01 -7.58 3.52
CA SER A 231 -22.43 -8.64 2.59
C SER A 231 -23.04 -8.10 1.29
N LYS A 232 -23.43 -6.82 1.30
CA LYS A 232 -23.88 -6.06 0.13
C LYS A 232 -22.74 -5.34 -0.59
N LEU A 233 -21.50 -5.41 -0.13
CA LEU A 233 -20.40 -4.89 -0.94
C LEU A 233 -20.37 -5.68 -2.26
N ARG A 234 -20.71 -5.01 -3.35
CA ARG A 234 -20.61 -5.54 -4.69
C ARG A 234 -19.40 -4.92 -5.34
N LEU A 235 -18.35 -5.70 -5.49
CA LEU A 235 -17.33 -5.40 -6.49
C LEU A 235 -17.97 -5.28 -7.89
N PRO A 236 -17.32 -4.62 -8.85
CA PRO A 236 -17.70 -4.70 -10.24
C PRO A 236 -18.00 -6.15 -10.65
N GLN A 237 -19.21 -6.38 -11.16
CA GLN A 237 -19.63 -7.70 -11.68
C GLN A 237 -19.44 -7.80 -13.20
N SER A 238 -19.16 -6.67 -13.85
CA SER A 238 -18.96 -6.52 -15.29
C SER A 238 -18.15 -5.24 -15.55
N GLY A 239 -17.67 -5.09 -16.78
CA GLY A 239 -16.79 -4.00 -17.16
C GLY A 239 -15.33 -4.30 -16.83
N ASP A 240 -14.44 -3.64 -17.55
CA ASP A 240 -13.00 -3.84 -17.42
C ASP A 240 -12.49 -3.19 -16.12
N VAL A 241 -11.50 -3.83 -15.49
CA VAL A 241 -10.71 -3.22 -14.42
C VAL A 241 -9.32 -2.94 -14.97
N VAL A 242 -8.92 -1.67 -14.95
CA VAL A 242 -7.65 -1.22 -15.54
C VAL A 242 -6.77 -0.66 -14.45
N ILE A 243 -5.52 -1.10 -14.39
CA ILE A 243 -4.48 -0.56 -13.52
C ILE A 243 -3.42 0.06 -14.41
N LEU A 244 -3.17 1.35 -14.23
CA LEU A 244 -2.15 2.11 -14.91
C LEU A 244 -0.97 2.26 -13.95
N GLY A 245 0.15 1.61 -14.25
CA GLY A 245 1.30 1.43 -13.34
C GLY A 245 1.22 0.09 -12.60
N MET A 246 2.14 -0.83 -12.91
CA MET A 246 2.09 -2.19 -12.36
C MET A 246 2.83 -2.31 -11.04
N GLY A 247 4.00 -1.69 -10.93
CA GLY A 247 4.92 -1.93 -9.82
C GLY A 247 5.17 -3.43 -9.62
N GLY A 248 5.08 -3.91 -8.39
CA GLY A 248 5.19 -5.33 -8.05
C GLY A 248 3.94 -6.18 -8.34
N ASN A 249 2.96 -5.64 -9.06
CA ASN A 249 1.68 -6.27 -9.41
C ASN A 249 0.79 -6.69 -8.21
N VAL A 250 1.03 -6.12 -7.03
CA VAL A 250 0.32 -6.51 -5.79
C VAL A 250 -1.18 -6.22 -5.86
N MET A 251 -1.58 -5.09 -6.47
CA MET A 251 -3.00 -4.72 -6.60
C MET A 251 -3.74 -5.69 -7.52
N ALA A 252 -3.18 -5.99 -8.69
CA ALA A 252 -3.82 -6.89 -9.64
C ALA A 252 -3.89 -8.32 -9.09
N ASN A 253 -2.83 -8.79 -8.42
CA ASN A 253 -2.82 -10.08 -7.71
C ASN A 253 -3.93 -10.17 -6.67
N CYS A 254 -4.19 -9.12 -5.90
CA CYS A 254 -5.32 -9.12 -4.99
C CYS A 254 -6.66 -9.13 -5.75
N LEU A 255 -6.79 -8.31 -6.79
CA LEU A 255 -8.03 -8.15 -7.54
C LEU A 255 -8.45 -9.42 -8.30
N VAL A 256 -7.54 -10.24 -8.82
CA VAL A 256 -7.90 -11.55 -9.42
C VAL A 256 -8.56 -12.51 -8.42
N HIS A 257 -8.31 -12.35 -7.13
CA HIS A 257 -8.95 -13.15 -6.07
C HIS A 257 -10.26 -12.54 -5.56
N LEU A 258 -10.42 -11.22 -5.70
CA LEU A 258 -11.61 -10.50 -5.24
C LEU A 258 -12.71 -10.44 -6.31
N LEU A 259 -12.34 -10.31 -7.58
CA LEU A 259 -13.27 -10.13 -8.69
C LEU A 259 -13.74 -11.47 -9.28
N PRO A 260 -14.98 -11.53 -9.83
CA PRO A 260 -15.39 -12.68 -10.63
C PRO A 260 -14.43 -12.93 -11.79
N HIS A 261 -14.16 -14.20 -12.12
CA HIS A 261 -13.29 -14.57 -13.27
C HIS A 261 -13.80 -14.06 -14.62
N THR A 262 -15.04 -13.59 -14.70
CA THR A 262 -15.62 -12.96 -15.90
C THR A 262 -15.23 -11.49 -16.07
N VAL A 263 -14.63 -10.87 -15.06
CA VAL A 263 -14.20 -9.46 -15.10
C VAL A 263 -12.76 -9.40 -15.64
N PRO A 264 -12.52 -8.78 -16.81
CA PRO A 264 -11.18 -8.57 -17.33
C PRO A 264 -10.39 -7.60 -16.44
N ILE A 265 -9.13 -7.94 -16.19
CA ILE A 265 -8.17 -7.11 -15.46
C ILE A 265 -7.01 -6.82 -16.40
N HIS A 266 -6.83 -5.54 -16.73
CA HIS A 266 -5.76 -5.04 -17.57
C HIS A 266 -4.76 -4.26 -16.73
N VAL A 267 -3.50 -4.64 -16.78
CA VAL A 267 -2.41 -3.91 -16.14
C VAL A 267 -1.54 -3.30 -17.23
N VAL A 268 -1.30 -2.00 -17.15
CA VAL A 268 -0.47 -1.27 -18.10
C VAL A 268 0.82 -0.87 -17.40
N GLU A 269 1.95 -1.25 -17.96
CA GLU A 269 3.28 -0.93 -17.45
C GLU A 269 4.16 -0.39 -18.58
N ILE A 270 4.82 0.73 -18.33
CA ILE A 270 5.70 1.35 -19.32
C ILE A 270 7.08 0.71 -19.31
N GLU A 271 7.59 0.29 -18.14
CA GLU A 271 8.93 -0.26 -17.98
C GLU A 271 8.92 -1.79 -18.10
N PRO A 272 9.42 -2.35 -19.20
CA PRO A 272 9.36 -3.79 -19.41
C PRO A 272 10.17 -4.61 -18.40
N SER A 273 11.22 -4.05 -17.83
CA SER A 273 12.00 -4.72 -16.78
C SER A 273 11.19 -4.97 -15.52
N VAL A 274 10.20 -4.14 -15.21
CA VAL A 274 9.24 -4.41 -14.12
C VAL A 274 8.42 -5.67 -14.43
N VAL A 275 7.91 -5.77 -15.65
CA VAL A 275 7.10 -6.93 -16.09
C VAL A 275 7.92 -8.21 -16.09
N ALA A 276 9.17 -8.15 -16.56
CA ALA A 276 10.09 -9.29 -16.55
C ALA A 276 10.39 -9.78 -15.12
N VAL A 277 10.70 -8.87 -14.18
CA VAL A 277 10.88 -9.24 -12.75
C VAL A 277 9.63 -9.90 -12.19
N CYS A 278 8.46 -9.29 -12.40
CA CYS A 278 7.20 -9.87 -11.92
C CYS A 278 6.89 -11.23 -12.55
N SER A 279 7.24 -11.45 -13.82
CA SER A 279 7.08 -12.75 -14.47
C SER A 279 7.97 -13.82 -13.82
N ILE A 280 9.24 -13.51 -13.57
CA ILE A 280 10.18 -14.44 -12.93
C ILE A 280 9.76 -14.77 -11.49
N GLU A 281 9.27 -13.76 -10.75
CA GLU A 281 8.84 -13.91 -9.35
C GLU A 281 7.41 -14.44 -9.19
N GLY A 282 6.81 -14.96 -10.27
CA GLY A 282 5.47 -15.56 -10.25
C GLY A 282 4.36 -14.58 -9.84
N GLN A 283 4.59 -13.28 -10.04
CA GLN A 283 3.63 -12.22 -9.69
C GLN A 283 2.61 -11.95 -10.80
N LEU A 284 2.67 -12.65 -11.94
CA LEU A 284 1.71 -12.54 -13.02
C LEU A 284 0.69 -13.70 -12.94
N PRO A 285 -0.59 -13.44 -12.60
CA PRO A 285 -1.62 -14.47 -12.60
C PRO A 285 -1.72 -15.18 -13.96
N SER A 286 -1.92 -16.49 -13.92
CA SER A 286 -2.14 -17.32 -15.12
C SER A 286 -3.61 -17.38 -15.56
N THR A 287 -4.48 -16.54 -14.99
CA THR A 287 -5.92 -16.58 -15.26
C THR A 287 -6.21 -15.94 -16.63
N PRO A 288 -7.20 -16.46 -17.38
CA PRO A 288 -7.48 -15.99 -18.74
C PRO A 288 -8.04 -14.56 -18.79
N ASN A 289 -8.54 -14.04 -17.66
CA ASN A 289 -9.07 -12.70 -17.53
C ASN A 289 -8.01 -11.67 -17.06
N PHE A 290 -6.75 -12.06 -16.93
CA PHE A 290 -5.66 -11.16 -16.56
C PHE A 290 -4.76 -10.87 -17.77
N HIS A 291 -4.52 -9.59 -18.02
CA HIS A 291 -3.78 -9.12 -19.18
C HIS A 291 -2.75 -8.06 -18.77
N VAL A 292 -1.52 -8.18 -19.25
CA VAL A 292 -0.47 -7.16 -19.09
C VAL A 292 -0.18 -6.53 -20.44
N HIS A 293 -0.15 -5.20 -20.47
CA HIS A 293 0.17 -4.39 -21.63
C HIS A 293 1.46 -3.62 -21.34
N VAL A 294 2.50 -3.88 -22.13
CA VAL A 294 3.80 -3.20 -21.99
C VAL A 294 3.83 -2.00 -22.93
N CYS A 295 3.32 -0.86 -22.47
CA CYS A 295 3.23 0.35 -23.27
C CYS A 295 2.99 1.60 -22.39
N ASP A 296 3.02 2.75 -23.05
CA ASP A 296 2.62 4.03 -22.44
C ASP A 296 1.12 4.03 -22.11
N VAL A 297 0.75 4.60 -20.96
CA VAL A 297 -0.64 4.59 -20.48
C VAL A 297 -1.61 5.34 -21.38
N VAL A 298 -1.16 6.39 -22.08
CA VAL A 298 -1.99 7.12 -23.05
C VAL A 298 -2.24 6.27 -24.28
N VAL A 299 -1.28 5.44 -24.70
CA VAL A 299 -1.46 4.48 -25.79
C VAL A 299 -2.49 3.43 -25.39
N ALA A 300 -2.33 2.80 -24.22
CA ALA A 300 -3.28 1.80 -23.73
C ALA A 300 -4.70 2.35 -23.61
N LEU A 301 -4.87 3.55 -23.03
CA LEU A 301 -6.19 4.18 -22.90
C LEU A 301 -6.85 4.44 -24.25
N LYS A 302 -6.10 4.76 -25.31
CA LYS A 302 -6.68 4.96 -26.66
C LYS A 302 -7.23 3.68 -27.26
N GLU A 303 -6.64 2.54 -26.94
CA GLU A 303 -7.08 1.22 -27.44
C GLU A 303 -8.29 0.67 -26.68
N LEU A 304 -8.48 1.08 -25.42
CA LEU A 304 -9.66 0.73 -24.65
C LEU A 304 -10.91 1.35 -25.27
N LYS A 305 -12.02 0.60 -25.24
CA LYS A 305 -13.32 1.09 -25.69
C LYS A 305 -13.84 2.16 -24.73
N ASP A 306 -14.50 3.17 -25.27
CA ASP A 306 -15.21 4.14 -24.44
C ASP A 306 -16.31 3.46 -23.64
N ALA A 307 -16.53 3.95 -22.42
CA ALA A 307 -17.51 3.40 -21.48
C ALA A 307 -17.44 1.87 -21.31
N SER A 308 -16.24 1.30 -21.18
CA SER A 308 -16.04 -0.14 -20.93
C SER A 308 -15.55 -0.45 -19.51
N CYS A 309 -14.95 0.53 -18.83
CA CYS A 309 -14.24 0.31 -17.58
C CYS A 309 -15.15 0.53 -16.38
N ALA A 310 -15.25 -0.47 -15.51
CA ALA A 310 -15.87 -0.30 -14.22
C ALA A 310 -14.93 0.38 -13.23
N LEU A 311 -13.64 0.05 -13.26
CA LEU A 311 -12.65 0.62 -12.35
C LEU A 311 -11.36 0.93 -13.10
N ILE A 312 -10.84 2.13 -12.93
CA ILE A 312 -9.48 2.50 -13.36
C ILE A 312 -8.70 2.89 -12.09
N ILE A 313 -7.53 2.30 -11.89
CA ILE A 313 -6.60 2.67 -10.83
C ILE A 313 -5.39 3.30 -11.51
N LEU A 314 -5.10 4.54 -11.17
CA LEU A 314 -3.96 5.30 -11.65
C LEU A 314 -2.90 5.37 -10.54
N ASP A 315 -1.84 4.58 -10.73
CA ASP A 315 -0.68 4.47 -9.85
C ASP A 315 0.62 4.62 -10.67
N CYS A 316 0.63 5.62 -11.56
CA CYS A 316 1.77 5.93 -12.43
C CYS A 316 2.70 6.93 -11.76
N PHE A 317 3.87 6.46 -11.35
CA PHE A 317 4.95 7.31 -10.86
C PHE A 317 5.97 7.55 -11.98
N ASP A 318 6.31 8.81 -12.25
CA ASP A 318 7.43 9.15 -13.13
C ASP A 318 8.72 9.26 -12.29
N PRO A 319 9.66 8.31 -12.41
CA PRO A 319 10.92 8.35 -11.65
C PRO A 319 11.86 9.48 -12.07
N LEU A 320 11.68 10.08 -13.25
CA LEU A 320 12.52 11.19 -13.73
C LEU A 320 12.16 12.50 -13.03
N VAL A 321 10.87 12.71 -12.77
CA VAL A 321 10.34 13.93 -12.13
C VAL A 321 10.08 13.73 -10.64
N GLY A 322 9.89 12.48 -10.21
CA GLY A 322 9.57 12.14 -8.83
C GLY A 322 8.13 12.48 -8.44
N GLU A 323 7.21 12.50 -9.40
CA GLU A 323 5.79 12.83 -9.19
C GLU A 323 4.85 11.73 -9.73
N MET A 324 3.62 11.73 -9.22
CA MET A 324 2.54 10.91 -9.77
C MET A 324 1.93 11.60 -10.99
N GLU A 325 1.74 10.86 -12.07
CA GLU A 325 1.09 11.33 -13.28
C GLU A 325 -0.42 11.51 -13.07
N SER A 326 -0.89 12.75 -13.14
CA SER A 326 -2.31 13.08 -12.99
C SER A 326 -2.72 14.30 -13.82
N GLY A 327 -2.11 14.47 -14.99
CA GLY A 327 -2.36 15.60 -15.89
C GLY A 327 -3.77 15.61 -16.49
N HIS A 328 -4.24 16.79 -16.89
CA HIS A 328 -5.59 17.00 -17.41
C HIS A 328 -5.96 16.04 -18.56
N SER A 329 -5.06 15.84 -19.53
CA SER A 329 -5.30 14.95 -20.66
C SER A 329 -5.48 13.49 -20.23
N LEU A 330 -4.63 12.99 -19.33
CA LEU A 330 -4.72 11.63 -18.82
C LEU A 330 -6.03 11.40 -18.09
N LEU A 331 -6.42 12.34 -17.21
CA LEU A 331 -7.70 12.28 -16.50
C LEU A 331 -8.90 12.34 -17.46
N THR A 332 -8.83 13.15 -18.51
CA THR A 332 -9.88 13.25 -19.53
C THR A 332 -10.03 11.94 -20.31
N PHE A 333 -8.92 11.33 -20.73
CA PHE A 333 -8.94 10.02 -21.38
C PHE A 333 -9.52 8.96 -20.45
N SER A 334 -9.04 8.86 -19.21
CA SER A 334 -9.57 7.92 -18.22
C SER A 334 -11.08 8.10 -18.00
N LYS A 335 -11.56 9.34 -17.87
CA LYS A 335 -12.99 9.64 -17.72
C LYS A 335 -13.84 9.07 -18.86
N SER A 336 -13.37 9.18 -20.12
CA SER A 336 -14.11 8.67 -21.29
C SER A 336 -14.27 7.15 -21.31
N LYS A 337 -13.40 6.42 -20.60
CA LYS A 337 -13.42 4.95 -20.53
C LYS A 337 -14.34 4.43 -19.42
N LEU A 338 -14.71 5.26 -18.46
CA LEU A 338 -15.59 4.85 -17.36
C LEU A 338 -16.99 4.54 -17.86
N LEU A 339 -17.55 3.42 -17.39
CA LEU A 339 -18.94 3.03 -17.62
C LEU A 339 -19.88 4.16 -17.19
N ALA A 340 -20.82 4.51 -18.05
CA ALA A 340 -21.93 5.37 -17.65
C ALA A 340 -22.82 4.65 -16.63
N PRO A 341 -23.45 5.38 -15.70
CA PRO A 341 -24.47 4.81 -14.82
C PRO A 341 -25.58 4.14 -15.64
N ALA A 342 -25.93 2.91 -15.26
CA ALA A 342 -27.09 2.23 -15.85
C ALA A 342 -28.37 2.89 -15.31
N ALA A 343 -29.31 3.22 -16.20
CA ALA A 343 -30.53 3.99 -15.91
C ALA A 343 -31.18 3.68 -14.54
N GLU A 344 -31.60 4.74 -13.84
CA GLU A 344 -32.29 4.93 -12.54
C GLU A 344 -32.18 3.90 -11.40
N ASN A 345 -31.88 2.62 -11.60
CA ASN A 345 -31.97 1.58 -10.58
C ASN A 345 -30.92 0.44 -10.67
N ALA A 346 -29.96 0.45 -11.60
CA ALA A 346 -29.25 -0.80 -11.93
C ALA A 346 -27.74 -0.88 -11.64
N SER A 347 -26.93 0.17 -11.69
CA SER A 347 -25.48 0.03 -11.40
C SER A 347 -24.85 1.41 -11.19
N SER A 348 -24.00 1.55 -10.17
CA SER A 348 -23.10 2.70 -10.06
C SER A 348 -22.23 2.79 -11.32
N GLY A 349 -22.01 4.01 -11.83
CA GLY A 349 -21.08 4.27 -12.92
C GLY A 349 -19.64 3.86 -12.57
N GLY A 350 -18.76 3.94 -13.56
CA GLY A 350 -17.35 3.62 -13.40
C GLY A 350 -16.63 4.56 -12.44
N LEU A 351 -15.58 4.05 -11.81
CA LEU A 351 -14.77 4.75 -10.81
C LEU A 351 -13.32 4.87 -11.29
N LEU A 352 -12.74 6.06 -11.17
CA LEU A 352 -11.31 6.30 -11.28
C LEU A 352 -10.73 6.53 -9.88
N MET A 353 -9.68 5.80 -9.54
CA MET A 353 -8.92 5.94 -8.30
C MET A 353 -7.51 6.40 -8.64
N VAL A 354 -7.02 7.43 -7.97
CA VAL A 354 -5.71 8.01 -8.24
C VAL A 354 -4.89 8.04 -6.96
N ASN A 355 -3.69 7.46 -7.00
CA ASN A 355 -2.68 7.66 -5.97
C ASN A 355 -1.93 8.96 -6.22
N LEU A 356 -1.85 9.82 -5.20
CA LEU A 356 -1.09 11.08 -5.26
C LEU A 356 -0.08 11.14 -4.13
N HIS A 357 1.19 11.38 -4.45
CA HIS A 357 2.27 11.59 -3.48
C HIS A 357 2.28 13.02 -2.92
N ARG A 358 1.10 13.56 -2.60
CA ARG A 358 0.91 14.87 -1.96
C ARG A 358 -0.35 14.87 -1.11
N ARG A 359 -0.41 15.75 -0.10
CA ARG A 359 -1.65 15.99 0.66
C ARG A 359 -2.69 16.69 -0.20
N PRO A 360 -3.99 16.43 0.00
CA PRO A 360 -5.03 17.09 -0.79
C PRO A 360 -5.08 18.58 -0.43
N THR A 361 -5.05 19.44 -1.45
CA THR A 361 -5.23 20.89 -1.33
C THR A 361 -6.12 21.36 -2.47
N GLN A 362 -6.78 22.49 -2.34
CA GLN A 362 -7.62 23.01 -3.42
C GLN A 362 -6.86 23.10 -4.75
N SER A 363 -5.62 23.61 -4.71
CA SER A 363 -4.81 23.79 -5.93
C SER A 363 -4.46 22.48 -6.63
N ASN A 364 -4.18 21.41 -5.90
CA ASN A 364 -3.82 20.13 -6.53
C ASN A 364 -5.03 19.27 -6.90
N LEU A 365 -6.19 19.52 -6.29
CA LEU A 365 -7.45 18.89 -6.68
C LEU A 365 -8.14 19.61 -7.85
N GLN A 366 -7.75 20.84 -8.17
CA GLN A 366 -8.39 21.65 -9.21
C GLN A 366 -8.50 20.92 -10.56
N VAL A 367 -7.44 20.24 -11.01
CA VAL A 367 -7.46 19.50 -12.27
C VAL A 367 -8.52 18.38 -12.29
N PHE A 368 -8.78 17.76 -11.13
CA PHE A 368 -9.81 16.75 -11.00
C PHE A 368 -11.20 17.38 -11.04
N PHE A 369 -11.38 18.54 -10.37
CA PHE A 369 -12.62 19.30 -10.43
C PHE A 369 -12.93 19.81 -11.83
N ASP A 370 -11.93 20.28 -12.57
CA ASP A 370 -12.08 20.74 -13.95
C ASP A 370 -12.55 19.61 -14.88
N VAL A 371 -12.03 18.40 -14.68
CA VAL A 371 -12.35 17.24 -15.52
C VAL A 371 -13.65 16.56 -15.09
N PHE A 372 -13.90 16.33 -13.80
CA PHE A 372 -15.02 15.54 -13.30
C PHE A 372 -16.16 16.37 -12.70
N GLY A 373 -15.89 17.59 -12.23
CA GLY A 373 -16.80 18.41 -11.44
C GLY A 373 -16.68 18.16 -9.94
N GLU A 374 -16.86 19.19 -9.12
CA GLU A 374 -16.61 19.17 -7.67
C GLU A 374 -17.37 18.06 -6.92
N HIS A 375 -18.65 17.85 -7.25
CA HIS A 375 -19.48 16.84 -6.57
C HIS A 375 -19.18 15.39 -6.98
N ARG A 376 -18.20 15.17 -7.84
CA ARG A 376 -17.82 13.87 -8.38
C ARG A 376 -16.39 13.47 -8.03
N VAL A 377 -15.74 14.27 -7.19
CA VAL A 377 -14.36 14.08 -6.76
C VAL A 377 -14.33 14.05 -5.25
N GLU A 378 -13.61 13.08 -4.70
CA GLU A 378 -13.34 13.02 -3.28
C GLU A 378 -11.89 12.64 -3.03
N ALA A 379 -11.27 13.28 -2.06
CA ALA A 379 -9.92 12.95 -1.64
C ALA A 379 -9.90 12.45 -0.19
N ILE A 380 -9.09 11.44 0.06
CA ILE A 380 -8.72 11.00 1.42
C ILE A 380 -7.26 11.33 1.67
N ASP A 381 -7.04 12.17 2.69
CA ASP A 381 -5.71 12.33 3.28
C ASP A 381 -5.39 11.09 4.13
N LEU A 382 -4.16 10.59 4.00
CA LEU A 382 -3.67 9.48 4.81
C LEU A 382 -2.86 10.03 5.99
N PRO A 383 -3.38 9.94 7.24
CA PRO A 383 -2.69 10.50 8.38
C PRO A 383 -1.28 9.93 8.55
N GLY A 384 -0.30 10.81 8.61
CA GLY A 384 1.11 10.44 8.77
C GLY A 384 1.82 10.03 7.49
N ALA A 385 1.12 9.93 6.35
CA ALA A 385 1.74 9.81 5.04
C ALA A 385 1.78 11.17 4.33
N LYS A 386 2.67 11.31 3.35
CA LYS A 386 2.70 12.47 2.43
C LYS A 386 1.88 12.23 1.17
N GLN A 387 0.91 11.31 1.23
CA GLN A 387 0.15 10.85 0.08
C GLN A 387 -1.35 10.91 0.37
N CYS A 388 -2.14 11.05 -0.68
CA CYS A 388 -3.58 11.01 -0.63
C CYS A 388 -4.12 10.15 -1.77
N PHE A 389 -5.39 9.77 -1.66
CA PHE A 389 -6.10 9.13 -2.74
C PHE A 389 -7.21 10.03 -3.22
N VAL A 390 -7.41 10.06 -4.53
CA VAL A 390 -8.53 10.77 -5.15
C VAL A 390 -9.41 9.75 -5.84
N ALA A 391 -10.70 9.77 -5.52
CA ALA A 391 -11.72 9.02 -6.20
C ALA A 391 -12.50 9.98 -7.11
N CYS A 392 -12.73 9.58 -8.35
CA CYS A 392 -13.49 10.33 -9.34
C CYS A 392 -14.54 9.43 -9.98
N SER A 393 -15.77 9.92 -10.11
CA SER A 393 -16.88 9.14 -10.70
C SER A 393 -17.63 9.95 -11.76
N LEU A 394 -18.41 9.27 -12.61
CA LEU A 394 -19.40 9.93 -13.44
C LEU A 394 -20.67 10.29 -12.66
N ASP A 395 -20.92 9.60 -11.56
CA ASP A 395 -21.98 9.88 -10.61
C ASP A 395 -21.50 10.83 -9.50
N PRO A 396 -22.38 11.65 -8.91
CA PRO A 396 -22.06 12.38 -7.69
C PRO A 396 -21.64 11.41 -6.58
N ILE A 397 -20.50 11.69 -5.95
CA ILE A 397 -20.04 10.91 -4.80
C ILE A 397 -20.74 11.50 -3.57
N PRO A 398 -21.55 10.73 -2.82
CA PRO A 398 -22.18 11.23 -1.61
C PRO A 398 -21.12 11.71 -0.62
N THR A 399 -21.17 12.99 -0.28
CA THR A 399 -20.19 13.63 0.60
C THR A 399 -20.19 12.92 1.95
N LEU A 400 -18.99 12.67 2.50
CA LEU A 400 -18.89 12.38 3.92
C LEU A 400 -19.42 13.60 4.68
N THR A 401 -20.43 13.42 5.52
CA THR A 401 -20.77 14.43 6.53
C THR A 401 -19.47 14.77 7.28
N PRO A 402 -19.21 16.04 7.62
CA PRO A 402 -17.86 16.61 7.79
C PRO A 402 -17.08 16.15 9.02
N LYS A 403 -17.48 15.04 9.66
CA LYS A 403 -16.68 14.41 10.69
C LYS A 403 -15.59 13.58 10.01
N PRO A 404 -14.32 13.70 10.43
CA PRO A 404 -13.28 12.81 9.96
C PRO A 404 -13.65 11.40 10.41
N TYR A 405 -14.25 10.63 9.51
CA TYR A 405 -14.32 9.20 9.69
C TYR A 405 -12.88 8.73 9.71
N ASN A 406 -12.52 8.13 10.84
CA ASN A 406 -11.33 7.31 10.90
C ASN A 406 -11.61 6.14 9.95
N LEU A 407 -11.24 6.28 8.66
CA LEU A 407 -11.39 5.26 7.62
C LEU A 407 -10.72 3.93 8.01
N PHE A 408 -9.88 3.98 9.04
CA PHE A 408 -9.20 2.87 9.70
C PHE A 408 -9.91 2.37 10.98
N GLY A 409 -11.16 2.76 11.20
CA GLY A 409 -11.98 2.33 12.33
C GLY A 409 -12.46 0.89 12.22
N ALA A 410 -13.24 0.46 13.22
CA ALA A 410 -13.64 -0.93 13.40
C ALA A 410 -14.34 -1.56 12.18
N ALA A 411 -15.09 -0.79 11.38
CA ALA A 411 -15.86 -1.31 10.24
C ALA A 411 -14.97 -1.86 9.11
N ALA A 412 -13.94 -1.14 8.69
CA ALA A 412 -13.02 -1.61 7.65
C ALA A 412 -12.10 -2.74 8.16
N ALA A 413 -11.71 -2.68 9.44
CA ALA A 413 -10.97 -3.76 10.08
C ALA A 413 -11.80 -5.05 10.19
N THR A 414 -13.10 -4.96 10.45
CA THR A 414 -14.03 -6.10 10.44
C THR A 414 -14.19 -6.68 9.04
N TYR A 415 -14.26 -5.84 8.01
CA TYR A 415 -14.35 -6.28 6.62
C TYR A 415 -13.08 -7.04 6.15
N LEU A 416 -11.88 -6.50 6.39
CA LEU A 416 -10.63 -7.21 6.07
C LEU A 416 -10.45 -8.48 6.91
N LYS A 417 -10.94 -8.51 8.16
CA LYS A 417 -11.01 -9.74 8.96
C LYS A 417 -11.97 -10.77 8.40
N SER A 418 -13.05 -10.37 7.72
CA SER A 418 -13.96 -11.29 7.04
C SER A 418 -13.42 -11.80 5.70
N LEU A 419 -12.51 -11.05 5.06
CA LEU A 419 -11.86 -11.44 3.81
C LEU A 419 -10.59 -12.28 4.00
N THR A 420 -10.01 -12.26 5.20
CA THR A 420 -8.87 -13.10 5.53
C THR A 420 -9.41 -14.47 5.94
N PRO A 421 -8.96 -15.57 5.30
CA PRO A 421 -9.11 -16.88 5.90
C PRO A 421 -8.51 -16.82 7.30
N SER A 422 -9.07 -17.59 8.25
CA SER A 422 -8.49 -17.81 9.58
C SER A 422 -6.95 -17.89 9.49
N PRO A 423 -6.20 -17.23 10.40
CA PRO A 423 -4.75 -17.19 10.32
C PRO A 423 -4.19 -18.60 10.11
N PHE A 424 -3.24 -18.69 9.18
CA PHE A 424 -2.38 -19.83 8.92
C PHE A 424 -2.12 -20.65 10.19
N GLU A 425 -2.73 -21.84 10.27
CA GLU A 425 -1.97 -22.99 10.70
C GLU A 425 -1.02 -23.29 9.54
N CYS A 426 0.28 -23.03 9.72
CA CYS A 426 1.28 -23.68 8.88
C CYS A 426 0.95 -25.18 8.82
N PRO A 427 0.93 -25.85 7.66
CA PRO A 427 0.78 -27.29 7.62
C PRO A 427 1.98 -27.93 8.34
N VAL A 428 1.77 -28.28 9.61
CA VAL A 428 2.65 -29.16 10.37
C VAL A 428 2.53 -30.54 9.72
N PRO A 429 3.64 -31.26 9.47
CA PRO A 429 3.58 -32.63 8.98
C PRO A 429 2.68 -33.49 9.88
N VAL A 430 1.73 -34.17 9.24
CA VAL A 430 0.63 -34.93 9.87
C VAL A 430 1.15 -35.88 10.96
N GLY A 431 0.69 -35.64 12.20
CA GLY A 431 0.92 -36.49 13.36
C GLY A 431 -0.24 -36.45 14.36
N VAL A 432 -1.21 -37.35 14.15
CA VAL A 432 -2.11 -38.00 15.13
C VAL A 432 -2.77 -37.18 16.28
N LYS A 433 -4.09 -36.97 16.08
CA LYS A 433 -5.25 -37.01 17.01
C LYS A 433 -5.22 -36.26 18.37
N GLY A 434 -6.22 -35.38 18.55
CA GLY A 434 -7.20 -35.50 19.64
C GLY A 434 -7.66 -34.20 20.31
N GLY A 435 -8.99 -33.99 20.38
CA GLY A 435 -9.64 -33.25 21.47
C GLY A 435 -10.34 -31.94 21.12
N GLN A 436 -11.68 -31.99 20.99
CA GLN A 436 -12.57 -30.82 20.98
C GLN A 436 -12.66 -30.16 22.38
N SER A 437 -12.83 -28.84 22.43
CA SER A 437 -13.60 -28.19 23.50
C SER A 437 -14.20 -26.86 23.03
N VAL A 438 -15.50 -26.70 23.34
CA VAL A 438 -16.35 -25.54 23.06
C VAL A 438 -16.38 -24.66 24.30
N VAL A 439 -16.14 -23.34 24.15
CA VAL A 439 -16.53 -22.35 25.16
C VAL A 439 -17.07 -21.10 24.47
N SER A 440 -18.36 -20.83 24.67
CA SER A 440 -19.00 -19.54 24.44
C SER A 440 -18.85 -18.65 25.68
N LYS A 441 -18.83 -17.32 25.49
CA LYS A 441 -19.49 -16.36 26.40
C LYS A 441 -19.50 -14.91 25.89
N ASN A 442 -20.66 -14.30 26.14
CA ASN A 442 -21.02 -12.88 26.11
C ASN A 442 -20.04 -11.96 26.85
N THR A 443 -20.02 -10.67 26.47
CA THR A 443 -20.30 -9.55 27.40
C THR A 443 -20.54 -8.20 26.70
N ASP A 444 -21.73 -7.67 26.99
CA ASP A 444 -22.17 -6.32 27.36
C ASP A 444 -21.39 -5.03 27.04
N HIS A 445 -22.21 -4.05 26.66
CA HIS A 445 -21.94 -2.64 26.38
C HIS A 445 -21.58 -1.81 27.63
N VAL A 446 -20.65 -0.87 27.47
CA VAL A 446 -20.47 0.29 28.36
C VAL A 446 -20.41 1.57 27.53
N GLY A 447 -21.37 2.47 27.76
CA GLY A 447 -21.54 3.74 27.04
C GLY A 447 -20.52 4.81 27.44
N TRP A 448 -20.17 5.66 26.48
CA TRP A 448 -19.35 6.85 26.66
C TRP A 448 -20.15 8.09 26.25
N LYS A 449 -20.13 9.14 27.10
CA LYS A 449 -20.74 10.46 26.82
C LYS A 449 -19.74 11.35 26.06
N PRO A 450 -20.18 12.14 25.05
CA PRO A 450 -19.29 13.04 24.32
C PRO A 450 -19.10 14.40 25.03
N PHE A 451 -17.90 14.95 24.84
CA PHE A 451 -17.46 16.30 25.21
C PHE A 451 -18.07 17.38 24.30
N ARG A 452 -18.27 18.58 24.86
CA ARG A 452 -18.87 19.76 24.21
C ARG A 452 -18.04 20.27 23.02
N ALA A 453 -18.76 20.65 21.96
CA ALA A 453 -18.26 21.40 20.81
C ALA A 453 -17.95 22.86 21.17
N TRP A 454 -16.88 23.38 20.57
CA TRP A 454 -16.58 24.81 20.51
C TRP A 454 -17.17 25.35 19.20
N ALA A 455 -18.00 26.38 19.31
CA ALA A 455 -18.63 27.11 18.20
C ALA A 455 -18.32 28.61 18.34
N GLY A 456 -18.30 29.30 17.20
CA GLY A 456 -18.16 30.75 17.06
C GLY A 456 -17.09 31.06 16.02
N GLU A 457 -17.40 31.14 14.73
CA GLU A 457 -18.03 32.27 14.00
C GLU A 457 -17.17 33.55 13.99
N ASP A 458 -16.72 33.86 12.76
CA ASP A 458 -16.59 35.14 12.06
C ASP A 458 -16.62 36.44 12.89
N ASP A 459 -15.67 37.36 12.65
CA ASP A 459 -16.00 38.57 11.87
C ASP A 459 -14.77 39.38 11.44
N VAL A 460 -15.01 40.16 10.39
CA VAL A 460 -14.19 41.09 9.62
C VAL A 460 -13.77 42.33 10.42
N SER A 461 -12.55 42.86 10.19
CA SER A 461 -12.34 44.26 9.76
C SER A 461 -10.90 44.80 9.95
N HIS A 462 -10.59 45.74 9.06
CA HIS A 462 -9.35 46.47 8.81
C HIS A 462 -8.59 47.04 10.03
N LYS A 463 -7.25 47.10 9.90
CA LYS A 463 -6.47 48.36 9.86
C LYS A 463 -4.99 48.08 9.61
N GLY A 464 -4.40 48.77 8.64
CA GLY A 464 -2.95 48.79 8.43
C GLY A 464 -2.23 49.83 9.29
N ARG A 465 -0.93 49.62 9.52
CA ARG A 465 0.22 50.52 9.24
C ARG A 465 1.51 49.95 9.88
N PRO A 466 2.71 50.45 9.47
CA PRO A 466 3.87 49.63 9.11
C PRO A 466 5.00 49.69 10.16
N THR A 467 6.02 48.86 9.96
CA THR A 467 7.38 49.18 10.45
C THR A 467 8.45 48.80 9.43
N LYS A 468 9.33 49.77 9.20
CA LYS A 468 10.69 49.59 8.66
C LYS A 468 11.52 48.82 9.68
N HIS A 469 12.34 47.88 9.22
CA HIS A 469 13.81 47.96 9.33
C HIS A 469 14.46 46.99 8.36
#